data_AF-A0A352VYD5-F1
#
_entry.id   AF-A0A352VYD5-F1
#
_cell.length_a   1.000
_cell.length_b   1.000
_cell.length_c   1.000
_cell.angle_alpha   90.00
_cell.angle_beta   90.00
_cell.angle_gamma   90.00
#
_symmetry.space_group_name_H-M   'P 1'
#
loop_
_entity.id
_entity.type
_entity.pdbx_description
1 polymer ?
#
loop_
_entity_poly.entity_id
_entity_poly.type
_entity_poly.pdbx_seq_one_letter_code
_entity_poly.pdbx_strand_id
1 'polypeptide(L)'
;METFEDIRRFYMNSPVSYLMLNLLTVYPGTKLYKKAETQNRLLNLPSAYLNGIVPTMKYKNMNTGEMLEQYIKVQQDIYSYESVLKKANLIFSEGIPLKKRYGLSWRDLLSGIFYILKTFVFTRDKNARLLFQELHKLARKRGVASSFIMEYLFFMQAGKIYFQRLSRQKEELLKQLDYYSSI
;
A
#
# COMPACT_ATOMS: atom_id res chain seq x y z
N MET A 1 16.15 4.03 9.12
CA MET A 1 15.85 4.46 7.74
C MET A 1 16.24 3.40 6.72
N GLU A 2 17.41 2.79 6.85
CA GLU A 2 17.90 1.72 5.94
C GLU A 2 16.90 0.58 5.74
N THR A 3 16.30 0.04 6.81
CA THR A 3 15.34 -1.08 6.72
C THR A 3 14.12 -0.80 5.83
N PHE A 4 13.54 0.40 5.91
CA PHE A 4 12.39 0.77 5.08
C PHE A 4 12.79 0.89 3.60
N GLU A 5 13.98 1.43 3.33
CA GLU A 5 14.50 1.49 1.96
C GLU A 5 14.87 0.10 1.43
N ASP A 6 15.37 -0.80 2.28
CA ASP A 6 15.64 -2.18 1.90
C ASP A 6 14.36 -2.95 1.59
N ILE A 7 13.30 -2.78 2.39
CA ILE A 7 11.95 -3.32 2.10
C ILE A 7 11.47 -2.79 0.74
N ARG A 8 11.59 -1.47 0.53
CA ARG A 8 11.21 -0.84 -0.74
C ARG A 8 12.02 -1.42 -1.90
N ARG A 9 13.34 -1.51 -1.78
CA ARG A 9 14.25 -2.04 -2.81
C ARG A 9 13.94 -3.49 -3.12
N PHE A 10 13.76 -4.34 -2.11
CA PHE A 10 13.34 -5.72 -2.26
C PHE A 10 12.01 -5.83 -3.01
N TYR A 11 11.01 -5.04 -2.59
CA TYR A 11 9.73 -5.03 -3.27
C TYR A 11 9.88 -4.57 -4.72
N MET A 12 10.59 -3.47 -4.98
CA MET A 12 10.74 -2.91 -6.33
C MET A 12 11.48 -3.82 -7.32
N ASN A 13 12.22 -4.81 -6.83
CA ASN A 13 13.01 -5.73 -7.66
C ASN A 13 12.49 -7.18 -7.63
N SER A 14 11.39 -7.45 -6.93
CA SER A 14 10.76 -8.78 -6.89
C SER A 14 9.53 -8.84 -7.80
N PRO A 15 9.12 -10.03 -8.28
CA PRO A 15 7.86 -10.22 -9.02
C PRO A 15 6.62 -10.29 -8.11
N VAL A 16 6.69 -9.78 -6.88
CA VAL A 16 5.57 -9.77 -5.93
C VAL A 16 4.53 -8.72 -6.36
N SER A 17 3.28 -9.12 -6.57
CA SER A 17 2.24 -8.21 -7.08
C SER A 17 1.75 -7.19 -6.06
N TYR A 18 1.85 -7.50 -4.77
CA TYR A 18 1.30 -6.69 -3.68
C TYR A 18 2.18 -6.80 -2.43
N LEU A 19 2.41 -5.67 -1.77
CA LEU A 19 3.06 -5.64 -0.46
C LEU A 19 2.04 -5.34 0.63
N MET A 20 1.87 -6.28 1.56
CA MET A 20 1.20 -6.04 2.83
C MET A 20 2.26 -5.74 3.89
N LEU A 21 2.59 -4.47 4.05
CA LEU A 21 3.47 -4.00 5.12
C LEU A 21 2.62 -3.60 6.32
N ASN A 22 2.95 -4.12 7.51
CA ASN A 22 2.31 -3.77 8.77
C ASN A 22 3.39 -3.41 9.81
N LEU A 23 3.11 -2.42 10.64
CA LEU A 23 3.85 -2.17 11.87
C LEU A 23 3.52 -3.24 12.91
N LEU A 24 4.55 -3.62 13.68
CA LEU A 24 4.39 -4.62 14.73
C LEU A 24 3.44 -4.11 15.81
N THR A 25 2.26 -4.73 15.87
CA THR A 25 1.26 -4.46 16.91
C THR A 25 1.50 -5.38 18.10
N VAL A 26 1.59 -4.80 19.29
CA VAL A 26 1.87 -5.52 20.53
C VAL A 26 0.55 -5.78 21.26
N TYR A 27 -0.02 -6.98 21.06
CA TYR A 27 -1.32 -7.33 21.65
C TYR A 27 -1.23 -7.73 23.13
N PRO A 28 -2.16 -7.26 23.99
CA PRO A 28 -2.25 -7.68 25.40
C PRO A 28 -2.26 -9.21 25.55
N GLY A 29 -1.57 -9.70 26.60
CA GLY A 29 -1.46 -11.14 26.89
C GLY A 29 -0.36 -11.88 26.11
N THR A 30 0.24 -11.28 25.08
CA THR A 30 1.36 -11.91 24.35
C THR A 30 2.67 -11.83 25.12
N LYS A 31 3.63 -12.73 24.82
CA LYS A 31 5.00 -12.65 25.36
C LYS A 31 5.68 -11.33 25.01
N LEU A 32 5.43 -10.82 23.80
CA LEU A 32 5.96 -9.54 23.34
C LEU A 32 5.40 -8.37 24.17
N TYR A 33 4.10 -8.40 24.51
CA TYR A 33 3.48 -7.41 25.38
C TYR A 33 4.14 -7.37 26.75
N LYS A 34 4.24 -8.52 27.42
CA LYS A 34 4.90 -8.60 28.74
C LYS A 34 6.33 -8.07 28.69
N LYS A 35 7.08 -8.37 27.62
CA LYS A 35 8.44 -7.87 27.43
C LYS A 35 8.48 -6.36 27.16
N ALA A 36 7.55 -5.82 26.38
CA ALA A 36 7.49 -4.39 26.11
C ALA A 36 7.05 -3.61 27.36
N GLU A 37 6.15 -4.18 28.16
CA GLU A 37 5.68 -3.65 29.45
C GLU A 37 6.83 -3.54 30.45
N THR A 38 7.60 -4.62 30.66
CA THR A 38 8.76 -4.61 31.57
C THR A 38 9.86 -3.65 31.13
N GLN A 39 9.90 -3.27 29.85
CA GLN A 39 10.83 -2.30 29.29
C GLN A 39 10.28 -0.86 29.27
N ASN A 40 9.06 -0.63 29.77
CA ASN A 40 8.34 0.64 29.67
C ASN A 40 8.24 1.17 28.23
N ARG A 41 8.01 0.25 27.28
CA ARG A 41 7.94 0.54 25.84
C ARG A 41 6.53 0.54 25.29
N LEU A 42 5.51 0.15 26.06
CA LEU A 42 4.13 0.20 25.58
C LEU A 42 3.64 1.65 25.46
N LEU A 43 2.72 1.87 24.52
CA LEU A 43 1.95 3.11 24.42
C LEU A 43 0.53 2.83 24.92
N ASN A 44 -0.02 3.74 25.72
CA ASN A 44 -1.37 3.59 26.27
C ASN A 44 -2.44 4.00 25.23
N LEU A 45 -2.53 3.26 24.14
CA LEU A 45 -3.42 3.54 23.02
C LEU A 45 -4.79 2.84 23.18
N PRO A 46 -5.89 3.49 22.76
CA PRO A 46 -7.17 2.81 22.54
C PRO A 46 -7.04 1.60 21.59
N SER A 47 -7.89 0.58 21.80
CA SER A 47 -7.90 -0.65 21.00
C SER A 47 -8.06 -0.42 19.50
N ALA A 48 -8.73 0.67 19.10
CA ALA A 48 -8.90 1.07 17.69
C ALA A 48 -7.57 1.30 16.95
N TYR A 49 -6.48 1.58 17.67
CA TYR A 49 -5.14 1.78 17.10
C TYR A 49 -4.33 0.48 16.97
N LEU A 50 -4.83 -0.66 17.46
CA LEU A 50 -4.16 -1.97 17.36
C LEU A 50 -4.38 -2.62 15.98
N ASN A 51 -4.02 -1.91 14.92
CA ASN A 51 -4.44 -2.20 13.54
C ASN A 51 -3.29 -2.43 12.54
N GLY A 52 -2.04 -2.52 13.00
CA GLY A 52 -0.88 -2.71 12.14
C GLY A 52 -0.43 -1.48 11.35
N ILE A 53 -1.04 -0.32 11.56
CA ILE A 53 -0.67 0.95 10.90
C ILE A 53 -0.13 1.94 11.91
N VAL A 54 -0.76 2.02 13.07
CA VAL A 54 -0.33 2.91 14.15
C VAL A 54 0.67 2.15 15.03
N PRO A 55 1.87 2.70 15.26
CA PRO A 55 2.84 2.04 16.09
C PRO A 55 2.35 2.00 17.54
N THR A 56 2.42 0.82 18.17
CA THR A 56 1.83 0.58 19.51
C THR A 56 2.87 0.45 20.61
N MET A 57 4.14 0.70 20.30
CA MET A 57 5.25 0.66 21.25
C MET A 57 6.38 1.60 20.83
N LYS A 58 7.20 2.02 21.79
CA LYS A 58 8.46 2.73 21.60
C LYS A 58 9.50 1.77 20.98
N TYR A 59 10.12 2.16 19.88
CA TYR A 59 11.16 1.36 19.22
C TYR A 59 12.55 1.71 19.79
N LYS A 60 13.47 0.74 19.76
CA LYS A 60 14.80 0.91 20.36
C LYS A 60 15.65 1.98 19.64
N ASN A 61 15.53 2.05 18.31
CA ASN A 61 16.42 2.85 17.45
C ASN A 61 15.66 3.84 16.55
N MET A 62 14.39 4.13 16.84
CA MET A 62 13.54 5.01 16.03
C MET A 62 12.41 5.56 16.89
N ASN A 63 12.10 6.85 16.75
CA ASN A 63 10.92 7.42 17.39
C ASN A 63 9.65 6.82 16.76
N THR A 64 8.63 6.57 17.59
CA THR A 64 7.28 6.21 17.19
C THR A 64 6.74 7.08 16.05
N GLY A 65 6.92 8.40 16.13
CA GLY A 65 6.51 9.33 15.07
C GLY A 65 7.25 9.05 13.76
N GLU A 66 8.58 9.02 13.81
CA GLU A 66 9.42 8.69 12.65
C GLU A 66 9.04 7.33 12.02
N MET A 67 8.69 6.33 12.83
CA MET A 67 8.23 5.03 12.35
C MET A 67 6.95 5.14 11.51
N LEU A 68 5.96 5.91 11.99
CA LEU A 68 4.72 6.15 11.26
C LEU A 68 4.99 6.91 9.96
N GLU A 69 5.84 7.92 9.99
CA GLU A 69 6.18 8.71 8.81
C GLU A 69 6.86 7.87 7.73
N GLN A 70 7.87 7.06 8.11
CA GLN A 70 8.56 6.18 7.17
C GLN A 70 7.64 5.10 6.62
N TYR A 71 6.75 4.55 7.45
CA TYR A 71 5.73 3.60 7.02
C TYR A 71 4.82 4.20 5.94
N ILE A 72 4.25 5.39 6.19
CA ILE A 72 3.38 6.07 5.23
C ILE A 72 4.14 6.39 3.94
N LYS A 73 5.37 6.90 4.06
CA LYS A 73 6.21 7.24 2.92
C LYS A 73 6.47 6.02 2.02
N VAL A 74 6.90 4.89 2.58
CA VAL A 74 7.14 3.67 1.80
C VAL A 74 5.88 3.19 1.10
N GLN A 75 4.74 3.22 1.80
CA GLN A 75 3.47 2.83 1.18
C GLN A 75 3.10 3.76 0.02
N GLN A 76 3.20 5.08 0.20
CA GLN A 76 2.93 6.05 -0.88
C GLN A 76 3.85 5.85 -2.09
N ASP A 77 5.14 5.60 -1.85
CA ASP A 77 6.12 5.33 -2.91
C ASP A 77 5.75 4.05 -3.68
N ILE A 78 5.37 2.99 -2.98
CA ILE A 78 4.99 1.70 -3.56
C ILE A 78 3.74 1.81 -4.44
N TYR A 79 2.75 2.61 -4.02
CA TYR A 79 1.51 2.85 -4.77
C TYR A 79 1.59 4.07 -5.71
N SER A 80 2.78 4.65 -5.90
CA SER A 80 2.97 5.65 -6.95
C SER A 80 2.81 5.02 -8.33
N TYR A 81 2.31 5.78 -9.31
CA TYR A 81 2.08 5.24 -10.65
C TYR A 81 3.37 4.75 -11.32
N GLU A 82 4.51 5.38 -11.01
CA GLU A 82 5.82 4.98 -11.49
C GLU A 82 6.24 3.62 -10.92
N SER A 83 6.12 3.43 -9.60
CA SER A 83 6.40 2.15 -8.96
C SER A 83 5.47 1.05 -9.46
N VAL A 84 4.18 1.35 -9.57
CA VAL A 84 3.17 0.43 -10.11
C VAL A 84 3.50 0.02 -11.55
N LEU A 85 3.93 0.95 -12.39
CA LEU A 85 4.35 0.63 -13.76
C LEU A 85 5.59 -0.26 -13.78
N LYS A 86 6.62 0.07 -12.98
CA LYS A 86 7.81 -0.77 -12.86
C LYS A 86 7.45 -2.19 -12.42
N LYS A 87 6.55 -2.32 -11.44
CA LYS A 87 6.09 -3.62 -10.92
C LYS A 87 5.29 -4.40 -11.96
N ALA A 88 4.39 -3.75 -12.68
CA ALA A 88 3.63 -4.38 -13.75
C ALA A 88 4.53 -4.99 -14.83
N ASN A 89 5.61 -4.31 -15.22
CA ASN A 89 6.58 -4.86 -16.19
C ASN A 89 7.23 -6.15 -15.69
N LEU A 90 7.52 -6.26 -14.39
CA LEU A 90 8.08 -7.47 -13.79
C LEU A 90 7.04 -8.60 -13.71
N ILE A 91 5.84 -8.29 -13.21
CA ILE A 91 4.77 -9.27 -12.97
C ILE A 91 4.24 -9.84 -14.29
N PHE A 92 4.11 -9.00 -15.31
CA PHE A 92 3.56 -9.38 -16.61
C PHE A 92 4.63 -9.74 -17.64
N SER A 93 5.89 -9.89 -17.22
CA SER A 93 7.02 -10.19 -18.11
C SER A 93 6.83 -11.50 -18.88
N GLU A 94 6.29 -12.53 -18.22
CA GLU A 94 6.04 -13.87 -18.78
C GLU A 94 4.64 -14.03 -19.40
N GLY A 95 3.82 -12.98 -19.36
CA GLY A 95 2.40 -13.05 -19.71
C GLY A 95 1.56 -13.73 -18.61
N ILE A 96 0.23 -13.59 -18.69
CA ILE A 96 -0.69 -14.30 -17.80
C ILE A 96 -1.78 -14.92 -18.66
N PRO A 97 -1.94 -16.26 -18.64
CA PRO A 97 -2.94 -16.92 -19.46
C PRO A 97 -4.35 -16.48 -19.09
N LEU A 98 -5.22 -16.46 -20.10
CA LEU A 98 -6.63 -16.15 -19.96
C LEU A 98 -7.30 -17.15 -19.00
N LYS A 99 -7.68 -16.72 -17.79
CA LYS A 99 -8.56 -17.49 -16.91
C LYS A 99 -10.03 -17.16 -17.20
N LYS A 100 -10.91 -18.16 -17.06
CA LYS A 100 -12.36 -17.96 -17.17
C LYS A 100 -12.81 -16.93 -16.11
N ARG A 101 -13.67 -16.00 -16.54
CA ARG A 101 -14.23 -14.93 -15.71
C ARG A 101 -15.20 -15.50 -14.67
N TYR A 102 -15.20 -14.91 -13.48
CA TYR A 102 -16.31 -15.03 -12.53
C TYR A 102 -17.47 -14.09 -12.95
N GLY A 103 -18.71 -14.46 -12.63
CA GLY A 103 -19.93 -13.80 -13.11
C GLY A 103 -20.15 -12.40 -12.53
N LEU A 104 -19.57 -11.38 -13.15
CA LEU A 104 -19.84 -9.96 -12.84
C LEU A 104 -21.07 -9.46 -13.62
N SER A 105 -21.88 -8.63 -12.98
CA SER A 105 -22.98 -7.92 -13.64
C SER A 105 -22.45 -6.94 -14.69
N TRP A 106 -23.19 -6.76 -15.79
CA TRP A 106 -22.84 -5.81 -16.84
C TRP A 106 -22.76 -4.36 -16.34
N ARG A 107 -23.55 -4.01 -15.30
CA ARG A 107 -23.53 -2.67 -14.69
C ARG A 107 -22.22 -2.39 -13.97
N ASP A 108 -21.71 -3.39 -13.26
CA ASP A 108 -20.44 -3.28 -12.53
C ASP A 108 -19.27 -3.18 -13.50
N LEU A 109 -19.32 -3.93 -14.62
CA LEU A 109 -18.35 -3.83 -15.69
C LEU A 109 -18.31 -2.44 -16.31
N LEU A 110 -19.45 -1.85 -16.66
CA LEU A 110 -19.51 -0.50 -17.24
C LEU A 110 -19.04 0.56 -16.25
N SER A 111 -19.47 0.47 -14.99
CA SER A 111 -19.05 1.40 -13.94
C SER A 111 -17.54 1.34 -13.72
N GLY A 112 -16.98 0.13 -13.71
CA GLY A 112 -15.54 -0.08 -13.63
C GLY A 112 -14.78 0.51 -14.82
N ILE A 113 -15.25 0.28 -16.05
CA ILE A 113 -14.64 0.86 -17.25
C ILE A 113 -14.66 2.39 -17.17
N PHE A 114 -15.80 2.98 -16.86
CA PHE A 114 -15.93 4.44 -16.74
C PHE A 114 -14.99 5.00 -15.67
N TYR A 115 -14.90 4.33 -14.51
CA TYR A 115 -13.96 4.70 -13.45
C TYR A 115 -12.51 4.69 -13.93
N ILE A 116 -12.08 3.64 -14.63
CA ILE A 116 -10.71 3.54 -15.15
C ILE A 116 -10.44 4.62 -16.19
N LEU A 117 -11.36 4.84 -17.14
CA LEU A 117 -11.20 5.88 -18.14
C LEU A 117 -11.07 7.26 -17.50
N LYS A 118 -11.94 7.58 -16.53
CA LYS A 118 -11.87 8.85 -15.79
C LYS A 118 -10.56 8.99 -14.99
N THR A 119 -10.13 7.92 -14.34
CA THR A 119 -8.98 7.95 -13.42
C THR A 119 -7.64 7.95 -14.14
N PHE A 120 -7.51 7.20 -15.23
CA PHE A 120 -6.23 6.95 -15.89
C PHE A 120 -6.13 7.52 -17.30
N VAL A 121 -7.22 7.66 -18.05
CA VAL A 121 -7.18 8.14 -19.44
C VAL A 121 -7.45 9.65 -19.52
N PHE A 122 -8.55 10.10 -18.92
CA PHE A 122 -9.02 11.49 -18.98
C PHE A 122 -8.47 12.37 -17.84
N THR A 123 -7.46 11.90 -17.11
CA THR A 123 -6.81 12.66 -16.05
C THR A 123 -5.72 13.58 -16.58
N ARG A 124 -5.45 14.66 -15.83
CA ARG A 124 -4.30 15.56 -16.08
C ARG A 124 -2.97 14.95 -15.62
N ASP A 125 -3.02 13.94 -14.75
CA ASP A 125 -1.82 13.26 -14.25
C ASP A 125 -1.13 12.48 -15.39
N LYS A 126 0.07 12.92 -15.77
CA LYS A 126 0.86 12.31 -16.85
C LYS A 126 1.26 10.87 -16.52
N ASN A 127 1.60 10.60 -15.26
CA ASN A 127 2.07 9.28 -14.82
C ASN A 127 0.93 8.25 -14.83
N ALA A 128 -0.29 8.67 -14.50
CA ALA A 128 -1.46 7.80 -14.59
C ALA A 128 -1.76 7.39 -16.06
N ARG A 129 -1.69 8.36 -16.98
CA ARG A 129 -1.88 8.12 -18.41
C ARG A 129 -0.81 7.19 -18.97
N LEU A 130 0.44 7.45 -18.61
CA LEU A 130 1.57 6.60 -19.00
C LEU A 130 1.39 5.17 -18.50
N LEU A 131 1.03 4.99 -17.21
CA LEU A 131 0.76 3.67 -16.64
C LEU A 131 -0.30 2.91 -17.46
N PHE A 132 -1.43 3.53 -17.77
CA PHE A 132 -2.49 2.89 -18.55
C PHE A 132 -2.05 2.52 -19.97
N GLN A 133 -1.35 3.44 -20.65
CA GLN A 133 -0.85 3.20 -22.00
C GLN A 133 0.15 2.04 -22.04
N GLU A 134 1.09 1.99 -21.09
CA GLU A 134 2.08 0.92 -21.02
C GLU A 134 1.47 -0.42 -20.63
N LEU A 135 0.54 -0.45 -19.67
CA LEU A 135 -0.19 -1.68 -19.34
C LEU A 135 -0.99 -2.21 -20.54
N HIS A 136 -1.62 -1.33 -21.31
CA HIS A 136 -2.34 -1.73 -22.51
C HIS A 136 -1.41 -2.22 -23.63
N LYS A 137 -0.21 -1.65 -23.75
CA LYS A 137 0.85 -2.18 -24.64
C LYS A 137 1.34 -3.54 -24.17
N LEU A 138 1.58 -3.73 -22.87
CA LEU A 138 1.97 -5.01 -22.28
C LEU A 138 0.91 -6.08 -22.54
N ALA A 139 -0.37 -5.76 -22.34
CA ALA A 139 -1.48 -6.67 -22.60
C ALA A 139 -1.48 -7.19 -24.05
N ARG A 140 -1.33 -6.28 -25.03
CA ARG A 140 -1.28 -6.63 -26.44
C ARG A 140 -0.02 -7.43 -26.81
N LYS A 141 1.15 -7.05 -26.30
CA LYS A 141 2.43 -7.68 -26.63
C LYS A 141 2.65 -9.03 -25.96
N ARG A 142 2.15 -9.21 -24.73
CA ARG A 142 2.41 -10.39 -23.87
C ARG A 142 1.18 -11.27 -23.66
N GLY A 143 0.07 -10.99 -24.34
CA GLY A 143 -1.16 -11.77 -24.24
C GLY A 143 -1.81 -11.73 -22.84
N VAL A 144 -1.57 -10.68 -22.05
CA VAL A 144 -2.19 -10.53 -20.72
C VAL A 144 -3.67 -10.21 -20.89
N ALA A 145 -4.53 -10.94 -20.18
CA ALA A 145 -5.95 -10.66 -20.21
C ALA A 145 -6.24 -9.22 -19.73
N SER A 146 -7.06 -8.48 -20.47
CA SER A 146 -7.46 -7.13 -20.07
C SER A 146 -8.13 -7.08 -18.70
N SER A 147 -8.79 -8.16 -18.25
CA SER A 147 -9.36 -8.24 -16.90
C SER A 147 -8.29 -8.17 -15.81
N PHE A 148 -7.14 -8.85 -15.97
CA PHE A 148 -6.03 -8.77 -15.03
C PHE A 148 -5.45 -7.35 -14.96
N ILE A 149 -5.34 -6.68 -16.11
CA ILE A 149 -4.90 -5.27 -16.14
C ILE A 149 -5.87 -4.38 -15.36
N MET A 150 -7.17 -4.58 -15.56
CA MET A 150 -8.20 -3.79 -14.87
C MET A 150 -8.17 -4.05 -13.36
N GLU A 151 -8.14 -5.31 -12.94
CA GLU A 151 -8.03 -5.71 -11.53
C GLU A 151 -6.77 -5.12 -10.88
N TYR A 152 -5.63 -5.20 -11.57
CA TYR A 152 -4.38 -4.61 -11.12
C TYR A 152 -4.50 -3.08 -10.95
N LEU A 153 -5.08 -2.38 -11.92
CA LEU A 153 -5.30 -0.94 -11.85
C LEU A 153 -6.24 -0.55 -10.70
N PHE A 154 -7.35 -1.27 -10.51
CA PHE A 154 -8.26 -1.01 -9.39
C PHE A 154 -7.57 -1.20 -8.04
N PHE A 155 -6.86 -2.31 -7.90
CA PHE A 155 -6.19 -2.64 -6.65
C PHE A 155 -5.12 -1.61 -6.29
N MET A 156 -4.28 -1.23 -7.26
CA MET A 156 -3.25 -0.21 -7.07
C MET A 156 -3.84 1.18 -6.80
N GLN A 157 -4.95 1.52 -7.46
CA GLN A 157 -5.65 2.77 -7.22
C GLN A 157 -6.29 2.82 -5.84
N ALA A 158 -6.88 1.72 -5.38
CA ALA A 158 -7.44 1.61 -4.04
C ALA A 158 -6.35 1.82 -2.98
N GLY A 159 -5.19 1.16 -3.14
CA GLY A 159 -4.02 1.37 -2.28
C GLY A 159 -3.55 2.83 -2.28
N LYS A 160 -3.39 3.43 -3.47
CA LYS A 160 -3.00 4.84 -3.60
C LYS A 160 -3.96 5.78 -2.85
N ILE A 161 -5.26 5.64 -3.08
CA ILE A 161 -6.29 6.48 -2.41
C ILE A 161 -6.24 6.28 -0.90
N TYR A 162 -6.11 5.03 -0.45
CA TYR A 162 -6.04 4.69 0.96
C TYR A 162 -4.85 5.39 1.65
N PHE A 163 -3.64 5.24 1.12
CA PHE A 163 -2.45 5.84 1.72
C PHE A 163 -2.37 7.37 1.54
N GLN A 164 -3.01 7.92 0.51
CA GLN A 164 -3.22 9.37 0.42
C GLN A 164 -4.12 9.90 1.53
N ARG A 165 -5.21 9.19 1.87
CA ARG A 165 -6.08 9.57 3.00
C ARG A 165 -5.34 9.45 4.32
N LEU A 166 -4.61 8.35 4.53
CA LEU A 166 -3.81 8.14 5.74
C LEU A 166 -2.76 9.26 5.90
N SER A 167 -2.07 9.63 4.82
CA SER A 167 -1.10 10.72 4.83
C SER A 167 -1.71 12.08 5.18
N ARG A 168 -2.96 12.36 4.78
CA ARG A 168 -3.68 13.57 5.21
C ARG A 168 -4.01 13.57 6.70
N GLN A 169 -4.18 12.38 7.29
CA GLN A 169 -4.44 12.20 8.72
C GLN A 169 -3.15 12.09 9.55
N LYS A 170 -1.97 12.08 8.91
CA LYS A 170 -0.67 11.85 9.56
C LYS A 170 -0.43 12.79 10.74
N GLU A 171 -0.65 14.09 10.56
CA GLU A 171 -0.39 15.09 11.62
C GLU A 171 -1.28 14.86 12.85
N GLU A 172 -2.53 14.46 12.64
CA GLU A 172 -3.45 14.13 13.73
C GLU A 172 -3.01 12.86 14.46
N LEU A 173 -2.60 11.83 13.70
CA LEU A 173 -2.06 10.60 14.28
C LEU A 173 -0.77 10.85 15.06
N LEU A 174 0.11 11.74 14.59
CA LEU A 174 1.33 12.12 15.31
C LEU A 174 0.99 12.82 16.63
N LYS A 175 0.07 13.79 16.64
CA LYS A 175 -0.40 14.43 17.88
C LYS A 175 -0.96 13.43 18.89
N GLN A 176 -1.73 12.46 18.42
CA GLN A 176 -2.28 11.41 19.27
C GLN A 176 -1.15 10.54 19.85
N LEU A 177 -0.18 10.13 19.03
CA LEU A 177 0.98 9.36 19.49
C LEU A 177 1.79 10.12 20.54
N ASP A 178 1.99 11.42 20.35
CA ASP A 178 2.70 12.26 21.32
C ASP A 178 1.93 12.33 22.65
N TYR A 179 0.62 12.59 22.59
CA TYR A 179 -0.27 12.58 23.76
C TYR A 179 -0.15 11.27 24.55
N TYR A 180 -0.34 10.12 23.89
CA TYR A 180 -0.28 8.81 24.54
C TYR A 180 1.14 8.34 24.91
N SER A 181 2.17 9.04 24.46
CA SER A 181 3.56 8.79 24.88
C SER A 181 3.94 9.56 26.15
N SER A 182 3.18 10.60 26.50
CA SER A 182 3.41 11.51 27.63
C SER A 182 2.65 11.15 28.91
N ILE A 183 1.64 10.28 28.79
CA ILE A 183 0.87 9.70 29.89
C ILE A 183 1.50 8.38 30.29
#